data_AF-A0A484T5F9-F1
#
_entry.id   AF-A0A484T5F9-F1
#
_cell.length_a   1.000
_cell.length_b   1.000
_cell.length_c   1.000
_cell.angle_alpha   90.00
_cell.angle_beta   90.00
_cell.angle_gamma   90.00
#
_symmetry.space_group_name_H-M   'P 1'
#
loop_
_entity.id
_entity.type
_entity.pdbx_description
1 polymer ?
#
loop_
_entity_poly.entity_id
_entity_poly.type
_entity_poly.pdbx_seq_one_letter_code
_entity_poly.pdbx_strand_id
1 'polypeptide(L)'
;MHTAAEFQLPLILTPEYTERLATMNRVSRRLRELGYQVYHEQAMPTDGSTCPLVKVRPGRAGSMRALQHLAGALVEDRAQGVKYASIDGVRVHLGALQ
;
A
#
# COMPACT_ATOMS: atom_id res chain seq x y z
N MET A 1 -25.19 25.72 9.21
CA MET A 1 -23.83 25.29 8.81
C MET A 1 -24.00 24.10 7.87
N HIS A 2 -23.92 24.33 6.55
CA HIS A 2 -24.02 23.27 5.56
C HIS A 2 -22.69 22.52 5.49
N THR A 3 -22.70 21.25 5.85
CA THR A 3 -21.64 20.28 5.58
C THR A 3 -21.48 20.15 4.07
N ALA A 4 -20.34 20.59 3.54
CA ALA A 4 -19.96 20.29 2.18
C ALA A 4 -19.86 18.76 2.05
N ALA A 5 -20.83 18.15 1.38
CA ALA A 5 -20.67 16.79 0.89
C ALA A 5 -19.42 16.81 -0.01
N GLU A 6 -18.38 16.08 0.37
CA GLU A 6 -17.25 15.83 -0.52
C GLU A 6 -17.84 15.28 -1.83
N PHE A 7 -17.73 16.07 -2.90
CA PHE A 7 -18.06 15.61 -4.24
C PHE A 7 -17.13 14.45 -4.56
N GLN A 8 -17.60 13.22 -4.34
CA GLN A 8 -16.96 12.03 -4.87
C GLN A 8 -17.17 12.06 -6.38
N LEU A 9 -16.17 12.58 -7.10
CA LEU A 9 -16.08 12.43 -8.54
C LEU A 9 -16.31 10.96 -8.89
N PRO A 10 -17.11 10.65 -9.93
CA PRO A 10 -17.30 9.27 -10.36
C PRO A 10 -15.93 8.64 -10.63
N LEU A 11 -15.68 7.48 -10.02
CA LEU A 11 -14.47 6.71 -10.27
C LEU A 11 -14.48 6.26 -11.73
N ILE A 12 -13.83 7.02 -12.60
CA ILE A 12 -13.60 6.60 -13.98
C ILE A 12 -12.56 5.49 -13.91
N LEU A 13 -12.96 4.27 -14.25
CA LEU A 13 -12.08 3.13 -14.39
C LEU A 13 -11.19 3.33 -15.62
N THR A 14 -10.17 4.16 -15.47
CA THR A 14 -9.16 4.31 -16.50
C THR A 14 -8.35 3.00 -16.61
N PRO A 15 -7.74 2.72 -17.78
CA PRO A 15 -6.84 1.58 -17.92
C PRO A 15 -5.73 1.60 -16.84
N GLU A 16 -5.14 2.76 -16.60
CA GLU A 16 -4.12 2.98 -15.56
C GLU A 16 -4.63 2.63 -14.15
N TYR A 17 -5.84 3.07 -13.79
CA TYR A 17 -6.43 2.72 -12.50
C TYR A 17 -6.65 1.21 -12.37
N THR A 18 -7.13 0.57 -13.44
CA THR A 18 -7.40 -0.87 -13.48
C THR A 18 -6.11 -1.69 -13.35
N GLU A 19 -5.03 -1.28 -14.02
CA GLU A 19 -3.71 -1.89 -13.93
C GLU A 19 -3.12 -1.77 -12.52
N ARG A 20 -3.23 -0.59 -11.91
CA ARG A 20 -2.81 -0.36 -10.52
C ARG A 20 -3.59 -1.22 -9.54
N LEU A 21 -4.92 -1.30 -9.72
CA LEU A 21 -5.79 -2.13 -8.90
C LEU A 21 -5.43 -3.62 -9.05
N ALA A 22 -5.19 -4.10 -10.27
CA ALA A 22 -4.78 -5.49 -10.52
C ALA A 22 -3.43 -5.83 -9.86
N THR A 23 -2.47 -4.92 -9.96
CA THR A 23 -1.15 -5.07 -9.34
C THR A 23 -1.26 -5.08 -7.81
N MET A 24 -1.99 -4.13 -7.23
CA MET A 24 -2.26 -4.07 -5.80
C MET A 24 -2.96 -5.34 -5.29
N ASN A 25 -4.01 -5.80 -5.97
CA ASN A 25 -4.75 -7.00 -5.58
C ASN A 25 -3.86 -8.25 -5.59
N ARG A 26 -2.98 -8.39 -6.58
CA ARG A 26 -2.03 -9.50 -6.67
C ARG A 26 -1.08 -9.50 -5.46
N VAL A 27 -0.49 -8.35 -5.14
CA VAL A 27 0.42 -8.22 -4.00
C VAL A 27 -0.32 -8.45 -2.69
N SER A 28 -1.48 -7.83 -2.48
CA SER A 28 -2.29 -8.01 -1.27
C SER A 28 -2.70 -9.47 -1.06
N ARG A 29 -3.06 -10.20 -2.12
CA ARG A 29 -3.35 -11.62 -2.05
C ARG A 29 -2.12 -12.42 -1.61
N ARG A 30 -0.97 -12.18 -2.24
CA ARG A 30 0.30 -12.83 -1.86
C ARG A 30 0.68 -12.55 -0.41
N LEU A 31 0.49 -11.33 0.07
CA LEU A 31 0.73 -10.95 1.47
C LEU A 31 -0.18 -11.70 2.43
N ARG A 32 -1.48 -11.85 2.09
CA ARG A 32 -2.44 -12.65 2.88
C ARG A 32 -2.07 -14.13 2.91
N GLU A 33 -1.64 -14.70 1.79
CA GLU A 33 -1.16 -16.09 1.70
C GLU A 33 0.08 -16.33 2.57
N LEU A 34 0.95 -15.33 2.69
CA LEU A 34 2.11 -15.33 3.59
C LEU A 34 1.74 -15.11 5.08
N GLY A 35 0.46 -14.91 5.39
CA GLY A 35 -0.05 -14.76 6.75
C GLY A 35 -0.11 -13.32 7.27
N TYR A 36 0.20 -12.32 6.44
CA TYR A 36 0.02 -10.92 6.80
C TYR A 36 -1.45 -10.52 6.74
N GLN A 37 -1.84 -9.61 7.62
CA GLN A 37 -3.15 -9.00 7.53
C GLN A 37 -3.05 -7.64 6.84
N VAL A 38 -3.61 -7.58 5.63
CA VAL A 38 -3.84 -6.33 4.89
C VAL A 38 -5.05 -5.62 5.51
N TYR A 39 -4.87 -4.38 5.96
CA TYR A 39 -5.94 -3.60 6.60
C TYR A 39 -6.23 -2.28 5.90
N HIS A 40 -5.42 -1.90 4.92
CA HIS A 40 -5.64 -0.71 4.11
C HIS A 40 -5.00 -0.88 2.73
N GLU A 41 -5.74 -0.48 1.70
CA GLU A 41 -5.36 -0.61 0.29
C GLU A 41 -5.75 0.68 -0.43
N GLN A 42 -4.81 1.26 -1.18
CA GLN A 42 -4.99 2.52 -1.87
C GLN A 42 -4.28 2.46 -3.23
N ALA A 43 -5.05 2.26 -4.31
CA ALA A 43 -4.54 2.20 -5.67
C ALA A 43 -4.04 3.56 -6.20
N MET A 44 -4.60 4.66 -5.68
CA MET A 44 -4.25 6.04 -6.00
C MET A 44 -3.86 6.77 -4.70
N PRO A 45 -2.58 6.75 -4.33
CA PRO A 45 -2.09 7.47 -3.16
C PRO A 45 -2.35 8.97 -3.25
N THR A 46 -2.66 9.59 -2.11
CA THR A 46 -2.87 11.04 -1.99
C THR A 46 -1.57 11.82 -1.81
N ASP A 47 -0.44 11.13 -1.69
CA ASP A 47 0.90 11.71 -1.51
C ASP A 47 1.62 12.02 -2.83
N GLY A 48 0.89 11.99 -3.96
CA GLY A 48 1.43 12.25 -5.29
C GLY A 48 2.22 11.09 -5.89
N SER A 49 2.36 9.97 -5.19
CA SER A 49 3.01 8.77 -5.75
C SER A 49 2.13 8.06 -6.77
N THR A 50 2.75 7.54 -7.81
CA THR A 50 2.11 6.67 -8.82
C THR A 50 2.04 5.20 -8.38
N CYS A 51 2.73 4.82 -7.31
CA CYS A 51 2.80 3.45 -6.82
C CYS A 51 1.70 3.17 -5.78
N PRO A 52 0.83 2.16 -5.97
CA PRO A 52 -0.19 1.78 -4.99
C PRO A 52 0.38 1.59 -3.59
N LEU A 53 -0.42 1.92 -2.58
CA LEU A 53 -0.06 1.79 -1.17
C LEU A 53 -0.88 0.68 -0.51
N VAL A 54 -0.20 -0.20 0.21
CA VAL A 54 -0.82 -1.22 1.04
C VAL A 54 -0.25 -1.11 2.46
N LYS A 55 -1.14 -1.13 3.47
CA LYS A 55 -0.71 -1.23 4.87
C LYS A 55 -1.07 -2.61 5.41
N VAL A 56 -0.07 -3.25 6.01
CA VAL A 56 -0.20 -4.59 6.58
C VAL A 56 0.29 -4.63 8.01
N ARG A 57 -0.19 -5.62 8.75
CA ARG A 57 0.32 -6.01 10.06
C ARG A 57 0.69 -7.49 10.05
N PRO A 58 1.59 -7.96 10.94
CA PRO A 58 2.13 -9.31 10.89
C PRO A 58 1.11 -10.44 10.86
N GLY A 59 -0.05 -10.29 11.51
CA GLY A 59 -1.06 -11.35 11.54
C GLY A 59 -0.46 -12.68 12.00
N ARG A 60 -0.61 -13.73 11.18
CA ARG A 60 -0.01 -15.06 11.40
C ARG A 60 1.47 -15.14 11.02
N ALA A 61 1.98 -14.20 10.22
CA ALA A 61 3.40 -14.15 9.85
C ALA A 61 4.32 -13.79 11.03
N GLY A 62 3.78 -13.23 12.12
CA GLY A 62 4.49 -12.97 13.38
C GLY A 62 5.52 -11.84 13.36
N SER A 63 6.02 -11.42 12.19
CA SER A 63 6.99 -10.32 12.07
C SER A 63 6.91 -9.55 10.75
N MET A 64 7.19 -8.25 10.80
CA MET A 64 7.37 -7.40 9.60
C MET A 64 8.75 -7.57 8.94
N ARG A 65 9.74 -8.14 9.64
CA ARG A 65 11.11 -8.27 9.12
C ARG A 65 11.18 -9.14 7.85
N ALA A 66 10.37 -10.20 7.77
CA ALA A 66 10.36 -11.07 6.60
C ALA A 66 9.91 -10.36 5.31
N LEU A 67 9.12 -9.29 5.39
CA LEU A 67 8.76 -8.47 4.22
C LEU A 67 9.97 -7.75 3.62
N GLN A 68 10.99 -7.45 4.42
CA GLN A 68 12.21 -6.82 3.92
C GLN A 68 12.98 -7.75 2.97
N HIS A 69 12.89 -9.06 3.16
CA HIS A 69 13.50 -10.05 2.26
C HIS A 69 12.71 -10.26 0.96
N LEU A 70 11.42 -9.91 0.96
CA LEU A 70 10.57 -9.97 -0.23
C LEU A 70 10.62 -8.67 -1.04
N ALA A 71 11.17 -7.61 -0.46
CA ALA A 71 11.23 -6.30 -1.08
C ALA A 71 12.29 -6.27 -2.19
N GLY A 72 11.91 -5.79 -3.38
CA GLY A 72 12.87 -5.44 -4.42
C GLY A 72 13.66 -4.17 -4.08
N ALA A 73 13.08 -3.31 -3.24
CA ALA A 73 13.73 -2.13 -2.68
C ALA A 73 13.10 -1.75 -1.33
N LEU A 74 13.90 -1.15 -0.44
CA LEU A 74 13.41 -0.50 0.77
C LEU A 74 13.50 1.02 0.58
N VAL A 75 12.42 1.72 0.93
CA VAL A 75 12.32 3.18 0.80
C VAL A 75 12.02 3.75 2.18
N GLU A 76 12.85 4.70 2.61
CA GLU A 76 12.62 5.47 3.83
C GLU A 76 12.14 6.87 3.46
N ASP A 77 10.89 7.19 3.81
CA ASP A 77 10.39 8.55 3.69
C ASP A 77 10.63 9.28 5.01
N ARG A 78 11.72 10.04 5.05
CA ARG A 78 12.11 10.83 6.23
C ARG A 78 11.18 12.00 6.51
N ALA A 79 10.49 12.53 5.51
CA ALA A 79 9.55 13.62 5.71
C ALA A 79 8.29 13.13 6.45
N GLN A 80 7.84 11.92 6.13
CA GLN A 80 6.70 11.29 6.78
C GLN A 80 7.09 10.40 7.98
N GLY A 81 8.39 10.16 8.21
CA GLY A 81 8.87 9.34 9.31
C GLY A 81 8.48 7.86 9.16
N VAL A 82 8.43 7.33 7.94
CA VAL A 82 7.92 5.98 7.64
C VAL A 82 8.85 5.18 6.73
N LYS A 83 8.78 3.85 6.84
CA LYS A 83 9.49 2.91 5.98
C LYS A 83 8.52 2.12 5.12
N TYR A 84 8.88 1.94 3.86
CA TYR A 84 8.15 1.13 2.90
C TYR A 84 9.04 0.05 2.30
N ALA A 85 8.46 -1.11 2.02
CA ALA A 85 9.01 -2.08 1.08
C ALA A 85 8.33 -1.90 -0.27
N SER A 86 9.11 -1.88 -1.36
CA SER A 86 8.59 -2.01 -2.71
C SER A 86 8.50 -3.49 -3.08
N ILE A 87 7.28 -3.99 -3.31
CA ILE A 87 7.02 -5.37 -3.71
C ILE A 87 6.22 -5.31 -5.01
N ASP A 88 6.81 -5.76 -6.12
CA ASP A 88 6.18 -5.80 -7.45
C ASP A 88 5.53 -4.46 -7.86
N GLY A 89 6.17 -3.33 -7.51
CA GLY A 89 5.67 -1.97 -7.80
C GLY A 89 4.65 -1.42 -6.80
N VAL A 90 4.35 -2.15 -5.72
CA VAL A 90 3.45 -1.72 -4.63
C VAL A 90 4.27 -1.31 -3.42
N ARG A 91 3.93 -0.17 -2.82
CA ARG A 91 4.50 0.31 -1.56
C ARG A 91 3.79 -0.37 -0.40
N VAL A 92 4.51 -1.16 0.37
CA VAL A 92 4.02 -1.85 1.56
C VAL A 92 4.58 -1.17 2.81
N HIS A 93 3.71 -0.60 3.63
CA HIS A 93 4.11 0.10 4.85
C HIS A 93 4.67 -0.88 5.90
N LEU A 94 5.91 -0.63 6.36
CA LEU A 94 6.62 -1.46 7.33
C LEU A 94 6.55 -0.93 8.76
N GLY A 95 6.28 0.37 8.94
CA GLY A 95 6.26 1.05 10.23
C GLY A 95 6.96 2.41 10.19
N ALA A 96 7.05 3.05 11.36
CA ALA A 96 7.76 4.31 11.52
C ALA A 96 9.29 4.14 11.40
N LEU A 97 9.97 5.20 10.98
CA LEU A 97 11.41 5.36 11.14
C LEU A 97 11.72 5.49 12.64
N GLN A 98 12.59 4.61 13.16
CA GLN A 98 13.15 4.70 14.51
C GLN A 98 14.37 5.61 14.53
#